data_AF-A0A843C2T1-F1
#
_entry.id   AF-A0A843C2T1-F1
#
_cell.length_a   1.000
_cell.length_b   1.000
_cell.length_c   1.000
_cell.angle_alpha   90.00
_cell.angle_beta   90.00
_cell.angle_gamma   90.00
#
_symmetry.space_group_name_H-M   'P 1'
#
loop_
_entity.id
_entity.type
_entity.pdbx_description
1 polymer ?
#
loop_
_entity_poly.entity_id
_entity_poly.type
_entity_poly.pdbx_seq_one_letter_code
_entity_poly.pdbx_strand_id
1 'polypeptide(L)'
;MTYVWNKPVLTFYVEKNPPEKEPFVVVKSSKLEINISKDKPLTGKIKDFFPLMGNLDCISSIAGLENKYVICWFDDTVADFSLAFRRLIGVTFSSKTSFTVDKKGKKTYNAEFQALNGKIN
;
A
#
# COMPACT_ATOMS: atom_id res chain seq x y z
N MET A 1 2.78 -15.87 -9.51
CA MET A 1 2.99 -16.23 -8.08
C MET A 1 2.26 -15.21 -7.23
N THR A 2 1.59 -15.64 -6.15
CA THR A 2 0.82 -14.76 -5.28
C THR A 2 1.41 -14.78 -3.88
N TYR A 3 1.66 -13.59 -3.32
CA TYR A 3 2.13 -13.39 -1.96
C TYR A 3 1.03 -12.75 -1.13
N VAL A 4 0.92 -13.16 0.13
CA VAL A 4 -0.13 -12.72 1.04
C VAL A 4 0.45 -12.37 2.40
N TRP A 5 0.18 -11.16 2.87
CA TRP A 5 0.43 -10.76 4.27
C TRP A 5 -0.89 -10.51 4.97
N ASN A 6 -1.05 -11.14 6.13
CA ASN A 6 -2.22 -10.98 6.98
C ASN A 6 -1.95 -9.90 8.02
N LYS A 7 -2.89 -8.96 8.15
CA LYS A 7 -2.81 -7.85 9.09
C LYS A 7 -1.54 -6.98 8.99
N PRO A 8 -1.00 -6.63 7.80
CA PRO A 8 0.22 -5.82 7.74
C PRO A 8 -0.03 -4.37 8.18
N VAL A 9 1.00 -3.73 8.72
CA VAL A 9 1.09 -2.26 8.81
C VAL A 9 1.83 -1.77 7.58
N LEU A 10 1.22 -0.85 6.85
CA LEU A 10 1.76 -0.32 5.59
C LEU A 10 2.04 1.17 5.75
N THR A 11 3.23 1.61 5.33
CA THR A 11 3.62 3.02 5.28
C THR A 11 3.69 3.49 3.83
N PHE A 12 3.10 4.64 3.53
CA PHE A 12 2.99 5.15 2.17
C PHE A 12 3.74 6.48 2.06
N TYR A 13 4.49 6.61 0.98
CA TYR A 13 5.25 7.80 0.63
C TYR A 13 4.85 8.24 -0.77
N VAL A 14 4.85 9.55 -1.02
CA VAL A 14 4.78 10.06 -2.40
C VAL A 14 6.16 9.87 -3.02
N GLU A 15 6.22 9.23 -4.18
CA GLU A 15 7.48 9.03 -4.90
C GLU A 15 7.90 10.35 -5.56
N LYS A 16 8.97 10.95 -5.06
CA LYS A 16 9.52 12.24 -5.51
C LYS A 16 11.03 12.17 -5.69
N ASN A 17 11.58 13.17 -6.38
CA ASN A 17 13.01 13.43 -6.44
C ASN A 17 13.28 14.88 -5.97
N PRO A 18 13.92 15.11 -4.82
CA PRO A 18 14.53 14.12 -3.92
C PRO A 18 13.50 13.21 -3.22
N PRO A 19 13.89 12.01 -2.75
CA PRO A 19 12.98 11.09 -2.06
C PRO A 19 12.35 11.70 -0.81
N GLU A 20 11.03 11.51 -0.66
CA GLU A 20 10.29 11.88 0.54
C GLU A 20 10.75 11.04 1.73
N LYS A 21 11.05 11.69 2.86
CA LYS A 21 11.57 11.00 4.06
C LYS A 21 10.48 10.56 5.03
N GLU A 22 9.32 11.20 4.96
CA GLU A 22 8.22 10.97 5.90
C GLU A 22 7.02 10.33 5.19
N PRO A 23 6.41 9.28 5.79
CA PRO A 23 5.21 8.71 5.24
C PRO A 23 4.05 9.69 5.43
N PHE A 24 3.30 9.96 4.36
CA PHE A 24 2.13 10.83 4.47
C PHE A 24 0.93 10.08 5.09
N VAL A 25 0.94 8.75 5.06
CA VAL A 25 -0.07 7.92 5.71
C VAL A 25 0.52 6.57 6.16
N VAL A 26 0.05 6.11 7.31
CA VAL A 26 0.29 4.77 7.84
C VAL A 26 -1.06 4.10 8.02
N VAL A 27 -1.20 2.88 7.50
CA VAL A 27 -2.47 2.15 7.56
C VAL A 27 -2.28 0.77 8.18
N LYS A 28 -3.30 0.31 8.90
CA LYS A 28 -3.45 -1.11 9.22
C LYS A 28 -4.41 -1.71 8.21
N SER A 29 -4.00 -2.81 7.58
CA SER A 29 -4.83 -3.56 6.62
C SER A 29 -5.29 -4.88 7.23
N SER A 30 -6.40 -5.46 6.77
CA SER A 30 -6.72 -6.86 7.07
C SER A 30 -5.85 -7.81 6.26
N LYS A 31 -5.54 -7.44 5.01
CA LYS A 31 -4.79 -8.27 4.06
C LYS A 31 -4.11 -7.44 2.97
N LEU A 32 -2.88 -7.82 2.63
CA LEU A 32 -2.18 -7.40 1.43
C LEU A 32 -1.97 -8.62 0.53
N GLU A 33 -2.42 -8.52 -0.72
CA GLU A 33 -2.21 -9.54 -1.75
C GLU A 33 -1.38 -8.94 -2.88
N ILE A 34 -0.30 -9.61 -3.29
CA ILE A 34 0.53 -9.19 -4.42
C ILE A 34 0.69 -10.35 -5.40
N ASN A 35 0.38 -10.08 -6.67
CA ASN A 35 0.53 -11.01 -7.78
C ASN A 35 1.71 -10.59 -8.66
N ILE A 36 2.67 -11.51 -8.79
CA ILE A 36 3.82 -11.39 -9.69
C ILE A 36 3.59 -12.25 -10.92
N SER A 37 3.68 -11.64 -12.11
CA SER A 37 3.67 -12.34 -13.40
C SER A 37 4.91 -11.92 -14.20
N LYS A 38 5.42 -12.81 -15.07
CA LYS A 38 6.71 -12.59 -15.76
C LYS A 38 6.70 -11.39 -16.73
N ASP A 39 5.56 -11.08 -17.32
CA ASP A 39 5.46 -10.10 -18.43
C ASP A 39 4.46 -8.96 -18.15
N LYS A 40 4.04 -8.78 -16.89
CA LYS A 40 3.12 -7.69 -16.51
C LYS A 40 3.62 -6.99 -15.25
N PRO A 41 3.25 -5.71 -15.05
CA PRO A 41 3.47 -5.00 -13.80
C PRO A 41 2.97 -5.83 -12.60
N LEU A 42 3.61 -5.64 -11.46
CA LEU A 42 3.10 -6.19 -10.20
C LEU A 42 1.70 -5.64 -9.97
N THR A 43 0.77 -6.50 -9.60
CA THR A 43 -0.59 -6.09 -9.25
C THR A 43 -0.88 -6.49 -7.81
N GLY A 44 -1.71 -5.74 -7.11
CA GLY A 44 -2.05 -6.11 -5.75
C GLY A 44 -3.34 -5.49 -5.25
N LYS A 45 -3.75 -5.97 -4.08
CA LYS A 45 -4.95 -5.53 -3.39
C LYS A 45 -4.65 -5.28 -1.92
N ILE A 46 -5.18 -4.19 -1.39
CA ILE A 46 -5.17 -3.86 0.03
C ILE A 46 -6.61 -3.92 0.51
N LYS A 47 -6.91 -4.83 1.45
CA LYS A 47 -8.26 -5.10 1.92
C LYS A 47 -8.49 -4.55 3.32
N ASP A 48 -9.67 -3.97 3.52
CA ASP A 48 -10.18 -3.44 4.79
C ASP A 48 -9.15 -2.64 5.60
N PHE A 49 -8.50 -1.68 4.94
CA PHE A 49 -7.48 -0.87 5.58
C PHE A 49 -8.05 0.44 6.13
N PHE A 50 -7.45 0.91 7.22
CA PHE A 50 -7.80 2.19 7.83
C PHE A 50 -6.54 2.93 8.29
N PRO A 51 -6.55 4.27 8.30
CA PRO A 51 -5.39 5.04 8.70
C PRO A 51 -5.15 4.92 10.21
N LEU A 52 -3.91 4.65 10.58
CA LEU A 52 -3.38 4.84 11.93
C LEU A 52 -2.81 6.25 12.10
N MET A 53 -2.31 6.83 11.00
CA MET A 53 -1.75 8.18 10.92
C MET A 53 -1.98 8.74 9.52
N GLY A 54 -2.18 10.05 9.40
CA GLY A 54 -2.34 10.74 8.11
C GLY A 54 -3.75 10.63 7.54
N ASN A 55 -3.92 11.10 6.30
CA ASN A 55 -5.21 11.11 5.60
C ASN A 55 -5.12 10.36 4.26
N LEU A 56 -6.03 9.40 4.04
CA LEU A 56 -6.13 8.61 2.81
C LEU A 56 -6.92 9.30 1.70
N ASP A 57 -7.64 10.38 1.98
CA ASP A 57 -8.44 11.04 0.97
C ASP A 57 -7.55 11.64 -0.15
N CYS A 58 -6.26 11.88 0.11
CA CYS A 58 -5.31 12.36 -0.89
C CYS A 58 -5.05 11.36 -2.03
N ILE A 59 -5.01 10.04 -1.75
CA ILE A 59 -4.78 9.02 -2.79
C ILE A 59 -5.99 8.80 -3.70
N SER A 60 -7.18 9.28 -3.27
CA SER A 60 -8.42 9.19 -4.05
C SER A 60 -8.79 10.49 -4.76
N SER A 61 -7.98 11.53 -4.59
CA SER A 61 -8.11 12.79 -5.31
C SER A 61 -7.59 12.67 -6.75
N ILE A 62 -7.99 13.57 -7.66
CA ILE A 62 -7.49 13.58 -9.05
C ILE A 62 -5.95 13.66 -9.06
N ALA A 63 -5.38 14.59 -8.28
CA ALA A 63 -3.93 14.73 -8.14
C ALA A 63 -3.28 13.46 -7.54
N GLY A 64 -3.99 12.76 -6.64
CA GLY A 64 -3.53 11.49 -6.07
C GLY A 64 -3.43 10.37 -7.09
N LEU A 65 -4.41 10.26 -7.98
CA LEU A 65 -4.43 9.23 -9.02
C LEU A 65 -3.29 9.38 -10.04
N GLU A 66 -2.77 10.59 -10.21
CA GLU A 66 -1.63 10.88 -11.09
C GLU A 66 -0.26 10.65 -10.41
N ASN A 67 -0.25 10.52 -9.08
CA ASN A 67 0.99 10.31 -8.33
C ASN A 67 1.45 8.85 -8.39
N LYS A 68 2.76 8.68 -8.22
CA LYS A 68 3.37 7.39 -7.89
C LYS A 68 3.68 7.36 -6.41
N TYR A 69 3.58 6.17 -5.84
CA TYR A 69 3.78 5.95 -4.42
C TYR A 69 4.82 4.86 -4.16
N VAL A 70 5.45 4.97 -2.99
CA VAL A 70 6.25 3.88 -2.40
C VAL A 70 5.46 3.34 -1.22
N ILE A 71 5.28 2.02 -1.18
CA ILE A 71 4.63 1.33 -0.05
C ILE A 71 5.64 0.39 0.60
N CYS A 72 5.82 0.51 1.90
CA CYS A 72 6.73 -0.33 2.68
C CYS A 72 5.98 -1.05 3.81
N TRP A 73 6.47 -2.23 4.18
CA TRP A 73 6.05 -2.97 5.36
C TRP A 73 7.12 -3.94 5.83
N PHE A 74 6.90 -4.50 7.02
CA PHE A 74 7.69 -5.61 7.53
C PHE A 74 6.87 -6.89 7.49
N ASP A 75 7.52 -7.99 7.12
CA ASP A 75 6.96 -9.33 7.20
C ASP A 75 7.16 -9.88 8.61
N ASP A 76 6.10 -9.84 9.42
CA ASP A 76 6.13 -10.31 10.82
C ASP A 76 6.41 -11.82 10.96
N THR A 77 6.42 -12.58 9.85
CA THR A 77 6.78 -14.01 9.87
C THR A 77 8.29 -14.24 9.74
N VAL A 78 9.05 -13.21 9.37
CA VAL A 78 10.51 -13.28 9.23
C VAL A 78 11.17 -12.75 10.50
N ALA A 79 11.86 -13.63 11.23
CA ALA A 79 12.49 -13.28 12.51
C ALA A 79 13.66 -12.30 12.36
N ASP A 80 14.40 -12.38 11.25
CA ASP A 80 15.48 -11.45 10.97
C ASP A 80 14.92 -10.14 10.41
N PHE A 81 14.96 -9.10 11.23
CA PHE A 81 14.44 -7.78 10.88
C PHE A 81 15.09 -7.18 9.62
N SER A 82 16.37 -7.47 9.35
CA SER A 82 17.07 -6.99 8.16
C SER A 82 16.53 -7.63 6.87
N LEU A 83 15.99 -8.84 6.99
CA LEU A 83 15.37 -9.61 5.92
C LEU A 83 13.86 -9.40 5.84
N ALA A 84 13.21 -8.95 6.92
CA ALA A 84 11.76 -8.77 6.98
C ALA A 84 11.25 -7.56 6.18
N PHE A 85 12.11 -6.60 5.84
CA PHE A 85 11.70 -5.38 5.14
C PHE A 85 11.24 -5.66 3.70
N ARG A 86 10.05 -5.16 3.36
CA ARG A 86 9.42 -5.25 2.04
C ARG A 86 9.09 -3.86 1.51
N ARG A 87 9.14 -3.70 0.19
CA ARG A 87 8.89 -2.42 -0.47
C ARG A 87 8.32 -2.61 -1.87
N LEU A 88 7.38 -1.76 -2.24
CA LEU A 88 6.91 -1.55 -3.61
C LEU A 88 7.25 -0.12 -4.07
N ILE A 89 7.63 0.04 -5.32
CA ILE A 89 7.98 1.32 -5.96
C ILE A 89 7.12 1.52 -7.20
N GLY A 90 6.77 2.77 -7.53
CA GLY A 90 5.95 3.10 -8.67
C GLY A 90 4.53 2.63 -8.50
N VAL A 91 4.02 2.61 -7.27
CA VAL A 91 2.66 2.18 -6.97
C VAL A 91 1.68 3.20 -7.52
N THR A 92 0.70 2.74 -8.29
CA THR A 92 -0.42 3.54 -8.80
C THR A 92 -1.74 2.85 -8.48
N PHE A 93 -2.76 3.63 -8.16
CA PHE A 93 -4.11 3.13 -7.90
C PHE A 93 -4.95 3.28 -9.17
N SER A 94 -5.46 2.17 -9.70
CA SER A 94 -6.17 2.14 -10.99
C SER A 94 -7.58 2.75 -10.92
N SER A 95 -8.11 2.94 -9.72
CA SER A 95 -9.43 3.53 -9.48
C SER A 95 -9.45 4.25 -8.14
N LYS A 96 -10.48 5.09 -7.92
CA LYS A 96 -10.76 5.62 -6.57
C LYS A 96 -10.85 4.44 -5.60
N THR A 97 -10.21 4.59 -4.44
CA THR A 97 -10.36 3.60 -3.37
C THR A 97 -11.84 3.56 -2.97
N SER A 98 -12.38 2.36 -2.79
CA SER A 98 -13.73 2.20 -2.25
C SER A 98 -13.66 2.23 -0.74
N PHE A 99 -14.69 2.74 -0.07
CA PHE A 99 -14.75 2.71 1.38
C PHE A 99 -16.15 2.47 1.90
N THR A 100 -16.22 1.88 3.10
CA THR A 100 -17.42 1.81 3.92
C THR A 100 -17.26 2.71 5.13
N VAL A 101 -18.36 3.23 5.64
CA VAL A 101 -18.40 4.08 6.84
C VAL A 101 -19.18 3.35 7.92
N ASP A 102 -18.58 3.18 9.09
CA ASP A 102 -19.27 2.57 10.22
C ASP A 102 -20.21 3.56 10.93
N LYS A 103 -20.94 3.07 11.94
CA LYS A 103 -21.87 3.89 12.75
C LYS A 103 -21.20 5.04 13.49
N LYS A 104 -19.86 5.02 13.64
CA LYS A 104 -19.05 6.05 14.32
C LYS A 104 -18.37 6.99 13.31
N GLY A 105 -18.67 6.87 12.02
CA GLY A 105 -18.05 7.68 10.97
C GLY A 105 -16.66 7.21 10.55
N LYS A 106 -16.18 6.04 11.02
CA LYS A 106 -14.87 5.51 10.66
C LYS A 106 -14.91 4.92 9.25
N LYS A 107 -14.02 5.41 8.38
CA LYS A 107 -13.83 4.89 7.02
C LYS A 107 -12.94 3.64 7.02
N THR A 108 -13.36 2.61 6.31
CA THR A 108 -12.56 1.40 6.00
C THR A 108 -12.46 1.26 4.50
N TYR A 109 -11.24 1.18 3.98
CA TYR A 109 -10.94 1.31 2.56
C TYR A 109 -10.57 -0.03 1.92
N ASN A 110 -10.78 -0.13 0.62
CA ASN A 110 -10.30 -1.20 -0.24
C ASN A 110 -9.68 -0.59 -1.50
N ALA A 111 -8.56 -1.14 -1.94
CA ALA A 111 -7.81 -0.61 -3.06
C ALA A 111 -7.17 -1.72 -3.89
N GLU A 112 -7.19 -1.53 -5.21
CA GLU A 112 -6.38 -2.28 -6.16
C GLU A 112 -5.30 -1.37 -6.71
N PHE A 113 -4.11 -1.92 -6.93
CA PHE A 113 -2.96 -1.15 -7.38
C PHE A 113 -2.11 -1.92 -8.37
N GLN A 114 -1.29 -1.17 -9.11
CA GLN A 114 -0.16 -1.68 -9.87
C GLN A 114 1.13 -1.13 -9.27
N ALA A 115 2.24 -1.83 -9.42
CA ALA A 115 3.56 -1.37 -9.02
C ALA A 115 4.60 -1.71 -10.09
N LEU A 116 5.60 -0.85 -10.25
CA LEU A 116 6.68 -1.04 -11.23
C LEU A 116 7.68 -2.11 -10.76
N ASN A 117 8.02 -2.11 -9.48
CA ASN A 117 8.99 -3.03 -8.90
C ASN A 117 8.70 -3.28 -7.40
N GLY A 118 9.25 -4.36 -6.85
CA GLY A 118 9.11 -4.70 -5.45
C GLY A 118 10.25 -5.53 -4.88
N LYS A 119 10.73 -5.17 -3.68
CA LYS A 119 11.49 -6.07 -2.80
C LYS A 119 10.46 -6.88 -2.01
N ILE A 120 10.11 -8.05 -2.55
CA ILE A 120 9.07 -8.93 -2.01
C ILE A 120 9.66 -10.18 -1.31
N ASN A 121 10.93 -10.48 -1.57
CA ASN A 121 11.66 -11.64 -1.08
C ASN A 121 12.73 -11.19 -0.09
#